data_AF-V9G829-F1
#
_entry.id   AF-V9G829-F1
#
_cell.length_a   1.000
_cell.length_b   1.000
_cell.length_c   1.000
_cell.angle_alpha   90.00
_cell.angle_beta   90.00
_cell.angle_gamma   90.00
#
_symmetry.space_group_name_H-M   'P 1'
#
loop_
_entity.id
_entity.type
_entity.pdbx_description
1 polymer ?
#
loop_
_entity_poly.entity_id
_entity_poly.type
_entity_poly.pdbx_seq_one_letter_code
_entity_poly.pdbx_strand_id
1 'polypeptide(L)'
;MSEEQDSILIGLVQELRRGTIILGVLSQVSKPQYGYSLVVRLQERGMNVEAGTLYPLLRRLEKQGLLSSEWDTNEARPRKYYIISETGKVIYRQLYSEWKDMMTSLEGLIDHREESE
;
A
#
# COMPACT_ATOMS: atom_id res chain seq x y z
N MET A 1 1.03 -5.75 28.91
CA MET A 1 -0.32 -5.72 28.31
C MET A 1 -0.91 -7.12 28.45
N SER A 2 -2.22 -7.25 28.60
CA SER A 2 -2.84 -8.60 28.59
C SER A 2 -2.82 -9.17 27.17
N GLU A 3 -2.84 -10.50 27.03
CA GLU A 3 -2.93 -11.17 25.72
C GLU A 3 -4.12 -10.66 24.87
N GLU A 4 -5.21 -10.29 25.55
CA GLU A 4 -6.38 -9.68 24.93
C GLU A 4 -6.12 -8.28 24.38
N GLN A 5 -5.41 -7.42 25.13
CA GLN A 5 -5.02 -6.08 24.67
C GLN A 5 -4.09 -6.13 23.45
N ASP A 6 -3.17 -7.08 23.42
CA ASP A 6 -2.24 -7.26 22.29
C ASP A 6 -2.99 -7.70 21.03
N SER A 7 -3.94 -8.63 21.16
CA SER A 7 -4.79 -9.07 20.04
C SER A 7 -5.61 -7.92 19.44
N ILE A 8 -6.23 -7.09 20.31
CA ILE A 8 -6.98 -5.91 19.89
C ILE A 8 -6.08 -4.93 19.13
N LEU A 9 -4.91 -4.60 19.68
CA LEU A 9 -3.98 -3.68 19.05
C LEU A 9 -3.52 -4.20 17.67
N ILE A 10 -3.18 -5.48 17.56
CA ILE A 10 -2.78 -6.10 16.29
C ILE A 10 -3.89 -5.93 15.24
N GLY A 11 -5.15 -6.19 15.60
CA GLY A 11 -6.29 -6.03 14.71
C GLY A 11 -6.46 -4.59 14.21
N LEU A 12 -6.41 -3.62 15.13
CA LEU A 12 -6.54 -2.19 14.79
C LEU A 12 -5.38 -1.69 13.91
N VAL A 13 -4.15 -2.11 14.19
CA VAL A 13 -2.99 -1.78 13.34
C VAL A 13 -3.13 -2.39 11.94
N GLN A 14 -3.69 -3.59 11.82
CA GLN A 14 -3.96 -4.19 10.51
C GLN A 14 -4.98 -3.37 9.70
N GLU A 15 -6.01 -2.80 10.32
CA GLU A 15 -6.96 -1.92 9.62
C GLU A 15 -6.29 -0.66 9.07
N LEU A 16 -5.44 -0.02 9.86
CA LEU A 16 -4.66 1.15 9.40
C LEU A 16 -3.76 0.80 8.20
N ARG A 17 -3.13 -0.38 8.24
CA ARG A 17 -2.29 -0.89 7.13
C ARG A 17 -3.12 -1.19 5.88
N ARG A 18 -4.29 -1.80 6.02
CA ARG A 18 -5.22 -2.06 4.90
C ARG A 18 -5.64 -0.77 4.21
N GLY A 19 -5.88 0.30 4.97
CA GLY A 19 -6.25 1.62 4.42
C GLY A 19 -5.16 2.28 3.59
N THR A 20 -3.88 1.99 3.87
CA THR A 20 -2.73 2.71 3.28
C THR A 20 -1.94 1.89 2.24
N ILE A 21 -2.14 0.56 2.17
CA ILE A 21 -1.36 -0.32 1.29
C ILE A 21 -1.43 0.05 -0.20
N ILE A 22 -2.56 0.58 -0.68
CA ILE A 22 -2.72 0.99 -2.09
C ILE A 22 -1.75 2.12 -2.44
N LEU A 23 -1.69 3.16 -1.60
CA LEU A 23 -0.77 4.27 -1.75
C LEU A 23 0.68 3.78 -1.72
N GLY A 24 0.96 2.85 -0.81
CA GLY A 24 2.23 2.15 -0.72
C GLY A 24 2.63 1.45 -2.02
N VAL A 25 1.76 0.61 -2.57
CA VAL A 25 1.99 -0.11 -3.82
C VAL A 25 2.23 0.85 -4.98
N LEU A 26 1.35 1.84 -5.18
CA LEU A 26 1.47 2.80 -6.29
C LEU A 26 2.76 3.62 -6.20
N SER A 27 3.23 3.95 -5.00
CA SER A 27 4.50 4.67 -4.80
C SER A 27 5.75 3.87 -5.21
N GLN A 28 5.67 2.53 -5.22
CA GLN A 28 6.82 1.65 -5.43
C GLN A 28 6.93 1.07 -6.84
N VAL A 29 5.94 1.32 -7.71
CA VAL A 29 5.85 0.74 -9.06
C VAL A 29 6.06 1.78 -10.17
N SER A 30 6.84 2.83 -9.89
CA SER A 30 7.25 3.83 -10.89
C SER A 30 8.19 3.27 -11.97
N LYS A 31 8.85 2.15 -11.68
CA LYS A 31 9.61 1.31 -12.60
C LYS A 31 9.00 -0.10 -12.58
N PRO A 32 9.15 -0.91 -13.65
CA PRO A 32 8.67 -2.29 -13.66
C PRO A 32 9.16 -3.06 -12.42
N GLN A 33 8.24 -3.64 -11.66
CA GLN A 33 8.53 -4.45 -10.47
C GLN A 33 7.94 -5.85 -10.63
N TYR A 34 8.74 -6.87 -10.32
CA TYR A 34 8.22 -8.22 -10.16
C TYR A 34 7.39 -8.28 -8.87
N GLY A 35 6.24 -8.96 -8.90
CA GLY A 35 5.31 -9.01 -7.77
C GLY A 35 5.98 -9.44 -6.45
N TYR A 36 6.88 -10.42 -6.48
CA TYR A 36 7.61 -10.85 -5.29
C TYR A 36 8.61 -9.80 -4.80
N SER A 37 9.38 -9.17 -5.70
CA SER A 37 10.33 -8.13 -5.29
C SER A 37 9.62 -6.92 -4.67
N LEU A 38 8.38 -6.66 -5.10
CA LEU A 38 7.53 -5.64 -4.49
C LEU A 38 7.09 -6.00 -3.07
N VAL A 39 6.74 -7.27 -2.79
CA VAL A 39 6.46 -7.73 -1.40
C VAL A 39 7.64 -7.41 -0.49
N VAL A 40 8.83 -7.86 -0.88
CA VAL A 40 10.07 -7.69 -0.09
C VAL A 40 10.35 -6.21 0.14
N ARG A 41 10.27 -5.40 -0.91
CA ARG A 41 10.50 -3.95 -0.81
C ARG A 41 9.52 -3.24 0.11
N LEU A 42 8.24 -3.62 0.10
CA LEU A 42 7.23 -3.03 0.98
C LEU A 42 7.53 -3.39 2.44
N GLN A 43 7.89 -4.65 2.71
CA GLN A 43 8.28 -5.11 4.04
C GLN A 43 9.52 -4.39 4.57
N GLU A 44 10.56 -4.23 3.76
CA GLU A 44 11.79 -3.48 4.09
C GLU A 44 11.51 -2.01 4.44
N ARG A 45 10.40 -1.45 3.95
CA ARG A 45 9.95 -0.08 4.24
C ARG A 45 8.89 -0.01 5.35
N GLY A 46 8.73 -1.07 6.13
CA GLY A 46 7.81 -1.14 7.26
C GLY A 46 6.35 -1.45 6.89
N MET A 47 6.05 -1.72 5.62
CA MET A 47 4.73 -2.18 5.17
C MET A 47 4.69 -3.70 5.07
N ASN A 48 4.35 -4.34 6.18
CA ASN A 48 4.16 -5.79 6.23
C ASN A 48 2.93 -6.20 5.42
N VAL A 49 3.17 -6.77 4.24
CA VAL A 49 2.17 -7.36 3.36
C VAL A 49 2.64 -8.74 2.94
N GLU A 50 1.72 -9.68 2.85
CA GLU A 50 1.99 -11.03 2.35
C GLU A 50 1.68 -11.14 0.86
N ALA A 51 2.33 -12.10 0.19
CA ALA A 51 2.06 -12.40 -1.21
C ALA A 51 0.56 -12.67 -1.48
N GLY A 52 -0.10 -13.42 -0.57
CA GLY A 52 -1.52 -13.74 -0.67
C GLY A 52 -2.44 -12.51 -0.72
N THR A 53 -2.01 -11.40 -0.12
CA THR A 53 -2.72 -10.12 -0.14
C THR A 53 -2.29 -9.24 -1.32
N LEU A 54 -0.99 -9.20 -1.61
CA LEU A 54 -0.45 -8.31 -2.62
C LEU A 54 -0.88 -8.70 -4.04
N TYR A 55 -0.84 -9.99 -4.41
CA TYR A 55 -1.15 -10.39 -5.79
C TYR A 55 -2.61 -10.12 -6.21
N PRO A 56 -3.63 -10.42 -5.39
CA PRO A 56 -5.00 -10.00 -5.69
C PRO A 56 -5.14 -8.47 -5.80
N LEU A 57 -4.45 -7.71 -4.95
CA LEU A 57 -4.43 -6.25 -5.01
C LEU A 57 -3.84 -5.76 -6.34
N LEU A 58 -2.70 -6.29 -6.78
CA LEU A 58 -2.07 -5.91 -8.06
C LEU A 58 -3.01 -6.20 -9.25
N ARG A 59 -3.65 -7.37 -9.27
CA ARG A 59 -4.64 -7.73 -10.31
C ARG A 59 -5.83 -6.77 -10.31
N ARG A 60 -6.29 -6.35 -9.12
CA ARG A 60 -7.39 -5.38 -9.00
C ARG A 60 -6.99 -4.01 -9.54
N LEU A 61 -5.81 -3.50 -9.17
CA LEU A 61 -5.31 -2.21 -9.65
C LEU A 61 -5.05 -2.22 -11.16
N GLU A 62 -4.57 -3.33 -11.71
CA GLU A 62 -4.44 -3.55 -13.15
C GLU A 62 -5.81 -3.55 -13.85
N LYS A 63 -6.81 -4.27 -13.31
CA LYS A 63 -8.19 -4.26 -13.84
C LYS A 63 -8.82 -2.87 -13.81
N GLN A 64 -8.44 -2.04 -12.85
CA GLN A 64 -8.86 -0.63 -12.75
C GLN A 64 -8.08 0.30 -13.69
N GLY A 65 -7.10 -0.21 -14.43
CA GLY A 65 -6.26 0.58 -15.33
C GLY A 65 -5.23 1.46 -14.61
N LEU A 66 -5.00 1.25 -13.31
CA LEU A 66 -4.02 2.00 -12.53
C LEU A 66 -2.60 1.43 -12.68
N LEU A 67 -2.51 0.13 -12.98
CA LEU A 67 -1.26 -0.55 -13.32
C LEU A 67 -1.35 -1.12 -14.74
N SER A 68 -0.20 -1.16 -15.40
CA SER A 68 0.04 -1.99 -16.58
C SER A 68 0.96 -3.14 -16.18
N SER A 69 0.99 -4.19 -17.00
CA SER A 69 1.89 -5.31 -16.77
C SER A 69 2.50 -5.84 -18.05
N GLU A 70 3.66 -6.49 -17.89
CA GLU A 70 4.38 -7.17 -18.96
C GLU A 70 4.89 -8.52 -18.46
N TRP A 71 4.86 -9.52 -19.34
CA TRP A 71 5.45 -10.82 -19.05
C TRP A 71 6.87 -10.86 -19.57
N ASP A 72 7.83 -11.07 -18.68
CA ASP A 72 9.19 -11.46 -19.06
C ASP A 72 9.24 -12.98 -19.22
N THR A 73 9.44 -13.43 -20.45
CA THR A 73 9.52 -14.84 -20.83
C THR A 73 10.95 -15.29 -21.15
N ASN A 74 11.95 -14.46 -20.86
CA ASN A 74 13.36 -14.77 -21.17
C ASN A 74 13.97 -15.78 -20.18
N GLU A 75 13.35 -15.95 -19.01
CA GLU A 75 13.74 -16.95 -18.01
C GLU A 75 12.91 -18.24 -18.08
N ALA A 76 13.43 -19.32 -17.49
CA ALA A 76 12.78 -20.63 -17.42
C ALA A 76 11.36 -20.61 -16.80
N ARG A 77 11.04 -19.57 -16.02
CA ARG A 77 9.70 -19.35 -15.47
C ARG A 77 9.26 -17.93 -15.83
N PRO A 78 8.19 -17.76 -16.63
CA PRO A 78 7.66 -16.45 -16.96
C PRO A 78 7.35 -15.63 -15.71
N ARG A 79 7.79 -14.37 -15.68
CA ARG A 79 7.54 -13.44 -14.58
C ARG A 79 6.69 -12.28 -15.04
N LYS A 80 5.68 -11.95 -14.26
CA LYS A 80 4.83 -10.78 -14.51
C LYS A 80 5.37 -9.57 -13.75
N TYR A 81 5.71 -8.53 -14.50
CA TYR A 81 6.15 -7.23 -13.97
C TYR A 81 5.00 -6.24 -14.02
N TYR A 82 4.90 -5.37 -13.00
CA TYR A 82 3.90 -4.32 -12.91
C TYR A 82 4.55 -2.95 -12.92
N ILE A 83 3.90 -2.00 -13.59
CA ILE A 83 4.31 -0.59 -13.62
C ILE A 83 3.05 0.28 -13.49
N ILE A 84 3.15 1.43 -12.83
CA ILE A 84 2.07 2.40 -12.75
C ILE A 84 1.75 2.96 -14.15
N SER A 85 0.46 2.99 -14.51
CA SER A 85 0.00 3.58 -15.77
C SER A 85 -0.07 5.11 -15.67
N GLU A 86 -0.31 5.82 -16.77
CA GLU A 86 -0.53 7.28 -16.73
C GLU A 86 -1.75 7.66 -15.88
N THR A 87 -2.86 6.93 -16.03
CA THR A 87 -4.04 7.08 -15.16
C THR A 87 -3.68 6.80 -13.71
N GLY A 88 -2.90 5.74 -13.45
CA GLY A 88 -2.40 5.40 -12.13
C GLY A 88 -1.59 6.53 -11.50
N LYS A 89 -0.73 7.20 -12.25
CA LYS A 89 0.07 8.35 -11.76
C LYS A 89 -0.81 9.53 -11.39
N VAL A 90 -1.85 9.83 -12.17
CA VAL A 90 -2.81 10.90 -11.85
C VAL A 90 -3.54 10.58 -10.54
N ILE A 91 -4.11 9.38 -10.44
CA ILE A 91 -4.83 8.93 -9.25
C ILE A 91 -3.92 8.86 -8.03
N TYR A 92 -2.69 8.38 -8.19
CA TYR A 92 -1.71 8.34 -7.10
C TYR A 92 -1.43 9.73 -6.53
N ARG A 93 -1.26 10.75 -7.38
CA ARG A 93 -1.03 12.14 -6.91
C ARG A 93 -2.22 12.67 -6.13
N GLN A 94 -3.44 12.44 -6.62
CA GLN A 94 -4.65 12.86 -5.91
C GLN A 94 -4.80 12.12 -4.58
N LEU A 95 -4.68 10.80 -4.59
CA LEU A 95 -4.77 9.96 -3.39
C LEU A 95 -3.70 10.33 -2.35
N TYR A 96 -2.49 10.67 -2.79
CA TYR A 96 -1.43 11.14 -1.91
C TYR A 96 -1.78 12.49 -1.26
N SER A 97 -2.37 13.43 -2.01
CA SER A 97 -2.84 14.71 -1.47
C SER A 97 -3.93 14.49 -0.43
N GLU A 98 -4.97 13.73 -0.76
CA GLU A 98 -6.08 13.40 0.15
C GLU A 98 -5.58 12.72 1.43
N TRP A 99 -4.64 11.78 1.29
CA TRP A 99 -4.03 11.12 2.45
C TRP A 99 -3.29 12.11 3.35
N LYS A 100 -2.57 13.07 2.77
CA LYS A 100 -1.83 14.09 3.53
C LYS A 100 -2.79 15.00 4.29
N ASP A 101 -3.85 15.49 3.64
CA ASP A 101 -4.84 16.36 4.25
C ASP A 101 -5.61 15.64 5.38
N MET A 102 -5.91 14.35 5.17
CA MET A 102 -6.50 13.50 6.20
C MET A 102 -5.58 13.32 7.41
N MET A 103 -4.27 13.12 7.20
CA MET A 103 -3.31 12.98 8.30
C MET A 103 -3.17 14.28 9.08
N THR A 104 -3.06 15.43 8.42
CA THR A 104 -3.02 16.73 9.09
C THR A 104 -4.29 17.00 9.89
N SER A 105 -5.46 16.65 9.36
CA SER A 105 -6.73 16.80 10.08
C SER A 105 -6.80 15.88 11.31
N LEU A 106 -6.32 14.64 11.18
CA LEU A 106 -6.29 13.66 12.27
C LEU A 106 -5.30 14.06 13.36
N GLU A 107 -4.11 14.51 13.00
CA GLU A 107 -3.10 15.05 13.92
C GLU A 107 -3.71 16.19 14.75
N GLY A 108 -4.36 17.16 14.10
CA GLY A 108 -5.05 18.24 14.82
C GLY A 108 -6.12 17.73 15.79
N LEU A 109 -6.92 16.74 15.40
CA LEU A 109 -7.94 16.15 16.28
C LEU A 109 -7.36 15.38 17.48
N ILE A 110 -6.16 14.82 17.33
CA ILE A 110 -5.46 14.10 18.41
C ILE A 110 -4.81 15.12 19.36
N ASP A 111 -4.13 16.13 18.82
CA ASP A 111 -3.41 17.13 19.60
C ASP A 111 -4.35 18.03 20.43
N HIS A 112 -5.59 18.27 19.98
CA HIS A 112 -6.59 19.04 20.74
C HIS A 112 -7.22 18.30 21.93
N ARG A 113 -6.75 17.10 22.31
CA ARG A 113 -7.25 16.36 23.48
C ARG A 113 -6.51 16.66 24.80
N GLU A 114 -5.49 17.51 24.80
CA GLU A 114 -4.69 17.81 26.01
C GLU A 114 -4.96 19.18 26.66
N GLU A 115 -5.79 20.06 26.09
CA GLU A 115 -6.06 21.40 26.65
C GLU A 115 -7.45 21.54 27.34
N SER A 116 -8.01 20.45 27.85
CA SER A 116 -9.27 20.49 28.61
C SER A 116 -9.24 19.57 29.82
N GLU A 117 -8.31 19.82 30.75
CA GLU A 117 -8.44 19.51 32.18
C GLU A 117 -8.05 20.72 33.03
#